data_AF-X1NVD8-F1
#
_entry.id   AF-X1NVD8-F1
#
_cell.length_a   1.000
_cell.length_b   1.000
_cell.length_c   1.000
_cell.angle_alpha   90.00
_cell.angle_beta   90.00
_cell.angle_gamma   90.00
#
_symmetry.space_group_name_H-M   'P 1'
#
loop_
_entity.id
_entity.type
_entity.pdbx_description
1 polymer ?
#
loop_
_entity_poly.entity_id
_entity_poly.type
_entity_poly.pdbx_seq_one_letter_code
_entity_poly.pdbx_strand_id
1 'polypeptide(L)'
;ARGARVILITGPTCLPTVKGLDTILINTAEEMKNEVFKYFKKADIIISAAAVADFRPKEISSGKIKKEETKKMVIELERNPDILYELGKKKGNKILVGFAAETENLVHNASKKLKEKNLDLIIANDLLAKGAGFGSDKNTAKIIDNKG
;
A
#
# COMPACT_ATOMS: atom_id res chain seq x y z
N ALA A 1 5.62 -23.16 -3.85
CA ALA A 1 6.14 -22.17 -2.88
C ALA A 1 7.66 -22.19 -2.89
N ARG A 2 8.35 -21.08 -2.58
CA ARG A 2 9.82 -20.92 -2.69
C ARG A 2 10.56 -20.89 -1.33
N GLY A 3 9.90 -21.28 -0.24
CA GLY A 3 10.53 -21.48 1.08
C GLY A 3 10.63 -20.24 2.00
N ALA A 4 10.20 -19.06 1.55
CA ALA A 4 10.14 -17.89 2.43
C ALA A 4 9.06 -18.03 3.50
N ARG A 5 9.37 -17.62 4.74
CA ARG A 5 8.36 -17.35 5.76
C ARG A 5 7.72 -16.00 5.46
N VAL A 6 6.41 -15.99 5.20
CA VAL A 6 5.70 -14.77 4.80
C VAL A 6 4.64 -14.42 5.84
N ILE A 7 4.70 -13.16 6.27
CA ILE A 7 3.69 -12.50 7.09
C ILE A 7 2.90 -11.59 6.15
N LEU A 8 1.61 -11.87 5.98
CA LEU A 8 0.73 -11.12 5.11
C LEU A 8 -0.13 -10.17 5.95
N ILE A 9 0.17 -8.87 5.91
CA ILE A 9 -0.70 -7.84 6.47
C ILE A 9 -1.58 -7.33 5.35
N THR A 10 -2.90 -7.50 5.46
CA THR A 10 -3.85 -7.16 4.39
C THR A 10 -5.06 -6.41 4.92
N GLY A 11 -5.51 -5.43 4.14
CA GLY A 11 -6.80 -4.78 4.34
C GLY A 11 -7.97 -5.67 3.89
N PRO A 12 -9.20 -5.12 3.89
CA PRO A 12 -10.38 -5.80 3.40
C PRO A 12 -10.19 -6.25 1.94
N THR A 13 -10.40 -7.54 1.68
CA THR A 13 -10.27 -8.13 0.34
C THR A 13 -11.27 -9.27 0.17
N CYS A 14 -11.70 -9.51 -1.07
CA CYS A 14 -12.54 -10.66 -1.44
C CYS A 14 -11.72 -11.95 -1.68
N LEU A 15 -10.39 -11.86 -1.63
CA LEU A 15 -9.50 -12.99 -1.87
C LEU A 15 -9.47 -13.95 -0.68
N PRO A 16 -9.40 -15.27 -0.91
CA PRO A 16 -9.25 -16.24 0.15
C PRO A 16 -7.88 -16.09 0.83
N THR A 17 -7.82 -16.44 2.12
CA THR A 17 -6.56 -16.51 2.84
C THR A 17 -5.67 -17.60 2.24
N VAL A 18 -4.38 -17.29 2.08
CA VAL A 18 -3.41 -18.25 1.54
C VAL A 18 -2.96 -19.16 2.67
N LYS A 19 -3.19 -20.48 2.51
CA LYS A 19 -2.75 -21.48 3.48
C LYS A 19 -1.24 -21.44 3.68
N GLY A 20 -0.80 -21.51 4.94
CA GLY A 20 0.61 -21.51 5.31
C GLY A 20 1.26 -20.12 5.43
N LEU A 21 0.47 -19.03 5.33
CA LEU A 21 0.92 -17.68 5.64
C LEU A 21 0.42 -17.21 7.00
N ASP A 22 1.28 -16.51 7.74
CA ASP A 22 0.89 -15.76 8.93
C ASP A 22 0.09 -14.53 8.47
N THR A 23 -1.23 -14.63 8.40
CA THR A 23 -2.10 -13.56 7.85
C THR A 23 -2.69 -12.69 8.97
N ILE A 24 -2.58 -11.37 8.81
CA ILE A 24 -3.05 -10.35 9.74
C ILE A 24 -4.00 -9.43 8.99
N LEU A 25 -5.25 -9.40 9.46
CA LEU A 25 -6.31 -8.57 8.89
C LEU A 25 -6.34 -7.23 9.60
N ILE A 26 -6.40 -6.15 8.82
CA ILE A 26 -6.55 -4.78 9.30
C ILE A 26 -7.68 -4.09 8.53
N ASN A 27 -8.12 -2.95 9.03
CA ASN A 27 -9.15 -2.11 8.43
C ASN A 27 -8.66 -0.70 8.14
N THR A 28 -7.71 -0.17 8.92
CA THR A 28 -7.25 1.22 8.80
C THR A 28 -5.77 1.35 8.44
N ALA A 29 -5.39 2.51 7.89
CA ALA A 29 -3.99 2.82 7.63
C ALA A 29 -3.15 2.85 8.91
N GLU A 30 -3.74 3.25 10.04
CA GLU A 30 -3.06 3.26 11.35
C GLU A 30 -2.83 1.85 11.89
N GLU A 31 -3.82 0.96 11.79
CA GLU A 31 -3.65 -0.45 12.12
C GLU A 31 -2.59 -1.10 11.24
N MET A 32 -2.62 -0.83 9.93
CA MET A 32 -1.59 -1.32 9.02
C MET A 32 -0.21 -0.83 9.45
N LYS A 33 -0.05 0.46 9.75
CA LYS A 33 1.21 1.02 10.25
C LYS A 33 1.69 0.27 11.50
N ASN A 34 0.82 0.09 12.48
CA ASN A 34 1.16 -0.56 13.75
C ASN A 34 1.65 -1.99 13.53
N GLU A 35 0.92 -2.80 12.76
CA GLU A 35 1.30 -4.18 12.47
C GLU A 35 2.57 -4.25 11.62
N VAL A 36 2.72 -3.39 10.61
CA VAL A 36 3.95 -3.31 9.80
C VAL A 36 5.16 -3.06 10.69
N PHE A 37 5.12 -2.07 11.58
CA PHE A 37 6.25 -1.73 12.45
C PHE A 37 6.52 -2.77 13.55
N LYS A 38 5.50 -3.49 14.00
CA LYS A 38 5.64 -4.62 14.94
C LYS A 38 6.46 -5.76 14.35
N TYR A 39 6.30 -6.07 13.06
CA TYR A 39 7.07 -7.12 12.38
C TYR A 39 8.32 -6.61 11.66
N PHE A 40 8.45 -5.29 11.45
CA PHE A 40 9.53 -4.69 10.69
C PHE A 40 10.93 -5.15 11.11
N LYS A 41 11.20 -5.26 12.42
CA LYS A 41 12.52 -5.69 12.92
C LYS A 41 12.88 -7.14 12.53
N LYS A 42 11.88 -7.99 12.30
CA LYS A 42 12.04 -9.42 11.98
C LYS A 42 12.06 -9.70 10.47
N ALA A 43 11.77 -8.69 9.65
CA ALA A 43 11.68 -8.84 8.20
C ALA A 43 13.02 -8.51 7.52
N ASP A 44 13.43 -9.36 6.59
CA ASP A 44 14.54 -9.09 5.66
C ASP A 44 14.07 -8.32 4.42
N ILE A 45 12.83 -8.59 3.99
CA ILE A 45 12.20 -8.02 2.79
C ILE A 45 10.81 -7.51 3.15
N ILE A 46 10.48 -6.31 2.70
CA ILE A 46 9.16 -5.70 2.85
C ILE A 46 8.62 -5.37 1.46
N ILE A 47 7.43 -5.88 1.15
CA ILE A 47 6.72 -5.66 -0.11
C ILE A 47 5.46 -4.87 0.17
N SER A 48 5.49 -3.57 -0.11
CA SER A 48 4.39 -2.64 0.15
C SER A 48 3.43 -2.57 -1.04
N ALA A 49 2.64 -3.63 -1.24
CA ALA A 49 1.67 -3.75 -2.33
C ALA A 49 0.26 -3.22 -2.00
N ALA A 50 -0.02 -2.91 -0.73
CA ALA A 50 -1.33 -2.43 -0.32
C ALA A 50 -1.63 -1.02 -0.86
N ALA A 51 -2.85 -0.82 -1.37
CA ALA A 51 -3.39 0.48 -1.71
C ALA A 51 -3.90 1.19 -0.44
N VAL A 52 -2.97 1.75 0.34
CA VAL A 52 -3.29 2.48 1.57
C VAL A 52 -3.92 3.82 1.21
N ALA A 53 -5.05 4.16 1.83
CA ALA A 53 -5.71 5.44 1.61
C ALA A 53 -4.83 6.61 2.10
N ASP A 54 -4.69 7.66 1.29
CA ASP A 54 -3.89 8.84 1.64
C ASP A 54 -4.52 9.71 2.73
N PHE A 55 -5.84 9.63 2.91
CA PHE A 55 -6.60 10.42 3.86
C PHE A 55 -7.59 9.55 4.64
N ARG A 56 -7.97 10.03 5.83
CA ARG A 56 -9.04 9.46 6.67
C ARG A 56 -9.98 10.57 7.16
N PRO A 57 -11.23 10.24 7.55
CA PRO A 57 -12.08 11.18 8.29
C PRO A 57 -11.34 11.69 9.53
N LYS A 58 -11.31 13.02 9.69
CA LYS A 58 -10.73 13.69 10.85
C LYS A 58 -11.54 13.41 12.12
N GLU A 59 -12.85 13.30 11.97
CA GLU A 59 -13.76 12.90 13.04
C GLU A 59 -14.51 11.63 12.63
N ILE A 60 -14.49 10.62 13.51
CA ILE A 60 -15.21 9.36 13.32
C ILE A 60 -16.43 9.39 14.23
N SER A 61 -17.63 9.31 13.63
CA SER A 61 -18.87 9.21 14.39
C SER A 61 -18.98 7.84 15.09
N SER A 62 -19.43 7.82 16.34
CA SER A 62 -19.68 6.60 17.10
C SER A 62 -20.92 5.84 16.64
N GLY A 63 -21.74 6.44 15.78
CA GLY A 63 -22.97 5.86 15.27
C GLY A 63 -23.22 6.19 13.81
N LYS A 64 -24.25 5.57 13.23
CA LYS A 64 -24.71 5.90 11.88
C LYS A 64 -25.25 7.33 11.87
N ILE A 65 -24.61 8.21 11.09
CA ILE A 65 -25.10 9.57 10.85
C ILE A 65 -26.46 9.47 10.14
N LYS A 66 -27.51 10.05 10.74
CA LYS A 66 -28.86 9.93 10.18
C LYS A 66 -29.09 10.99 9.10
N LYS A 67 -29.98 10.67 8.14
CA LYS A 67 -30.28 11.56 7.02
C LYS A 67 -31.02 12.82 7.49
N GLU A 68 -31.82 12.73 8.56
CA GLU A 68 -32.60 13.85 9.06
C GLU A 68 -31.75 14.88 9.83
N GLU A 69 -30.57 14.47 10.31
CA GLU A 69 -29.71 15.29 11.18
C GLU A 69 -28.95 16.38 10.40
N THR A 70 -28.86 16.30 9.07
CA THR A 70 -28.23 17.34 8.27
C THR A 70 -28.80 17.47 6.86
N LYS A 71 -29.04 18.71 6.41
CA LYS A 71 -29.35 19.03 5.01
C LYS A 71 -28.09 19.01 4.11
N LYS A 72 -26.89 19.04 4.69
CA LYS A 72 -25.60 19.08 3.98
C LYS A 72 -24.53 18.31 4.76
N MET A 73 -24.06 17.19 4.22
CA MET A 73 -22.96 16.42 4.79
C MET A 73 -21.61 17.05 4.41
N VAL A 74 -20.74 17.25 5.40
CA VAL A 74 -19.33 17.63 5.20
C VAL A 74 -18.47 16.60 5.93
N ILE A 75 -17.52 15.99 5.22
CA ILE A 75 -16.54 15.08 5.80
C ILE A 75 -15.19 15.79 5.74
N GLU A 76 -14.71 16.27 6.87
CA GLU A 76 -13.34 16.77 6.97
C GLU A 76 -12.37 15.59 6.94
N LEU A 77 -11.35 15.68 6.09
CA LEU A 77 -10.33 14.66 5.94
C LEU A 77 -8.99 15.17 6.47
N GLU A 78 -8.25 14.28 7.11
CA GLU A 78 -6.85 14.50 7.47
C GLU A 78 -5.96 13.42 6.86
N ARG A 79 -4.66 13.71 6.77
CA ARG A 79 -3.70 12.81 6.10
C ARG A 79 -3.45 11.55 6.93
N ASN A 80 -3.39 10.42 6.24
CA ASN A 80 -2.88 9.18 6.82
C ASN A 80 -1.35 9.20 6.91
N PRO A 81 -0.78 8.37 7.81
CA PRO A 81 0.66 8.21 7.85
C PRO A 81 1.18 7.56 6.57
N ASP A 82 2.31 8.08 6.08
CA ASP A 82 3.00 7.50 4.94
C ASP A 82 3.91 6.35 5.41
N ILE A 83 3.32 5.15 5.49
CA ILE A 83 3.99 3.95 6.00
C ILE A 83 5.26 3.66 5.20
N LEU A 84 5.19 3.77 3.87
CA LEU A 84 6.31 3.45 2.99
C LEU A 84 7.47 4.43 3.17
N TYR A 85 7.17 5.72 3.34
CA TYR A 85 8.19 6.73 3.64
C TYR A 85 8.83 6.51 5.00
N GLU A 86 8.05 6.19 6.03
CA GLU A 86 8.58 5.89 7.37
C GLU A 86 9.44 4.63 7.38
N LEU A 87 9.08 3.60 6.61
CA LEU A 87 9.89 2.40 6.39
C LEU A 87 11.22 2.75 5.71
N GLY A 88 11.17 3.57 4.65
CA GLY A 88 12.35 4.05 3.94
C GLY A 88 13.38 4.72 4.85
N LYS A 89 12.92 5.51 5.84
CA LYS A 89 13.78 6.14 6.85
C LYS A 89 14.46 5.13 7.80
N LYS A 90 13.84 3.98 8.05
CA LYS A 90 14.27 2.97 9.03
C LYS A 90 14.82 1.69 8.39
N LYS A 91 14.86 1.63 7.05
CA LYS A 91 15.14 0.44 6.23
C LYS A 91 16.42 -0.30 6.63
N GLY A 92 17.51 0.43 6.88
CA GLY A 92 18.83 -0.18 7.11
C GLY A 92 19.22 -1.08 5.94
N ASN A 93 19.58 -2.33 6.23
CA ASN A 93 20.00 -3.32 5.22
C ASN A 93 18.85 -4.16 4.62
N LYS A 94 17.59 -3.82 4.95
CA LYS A 94 16.40 -4.55 4.46
C LYS A 94 16.12 -4.20 3.00
N ILE A 95 15.50 -5.12 2.28
CA ILE A 95 14.99 -4.84 0.93
C ILE A 95 13.58 -4.26 1.05
N LEU A 96 13.36 -3.09 0.47
CA LEU A 96 12.07 -2.41 0.45
C LEU A 96 11.56 -2.29 -0.99
N VAL A 97 10.43 -2.95 -1.25
CA VAL A 97 9.75 -2.96 -2.54
C VAL A 97 8.45 -2.17 -2.44
N GLY A 98 8.26 -1.20 -3.32
CA GLY A 98 7.01 -0.44 -3.42
C GLY A 98 6.26 -0.72 -4.72
N PHE A 99 5.03 -0.21 -4.79
CA PHE A 99 4.20 -0.23 -5.99
C PHE A 99 3.81 1.21 -6.39
N ALA A 100 3.71 1.42 -7.69
CA ALA A 100 3.17 2.62 -8.31
C ALA A 100 2.20 2.20 -9.41
N ALA A 101 1.00 2.76 -9.39
CA ALA A 101 0.03 2.62 -10.45
C ALA A 101 -0.23 4.04 -10.97
N GLU A 102 0.10 4.29 -12.23
CA GLU A 102 0.02 5.63 -12.83
C GLU A 102 -0.67 5.54 -14.19
N THR A 103 -1.36 6.61 -14.55
CA THR A 103 -1.97 6.78 -15.88
C THR A 103 -1.08 7.59 -16.82
N GLU A 104 -0.12 8.35 -16.28
CA GLU A 104 0.75 9.24 -17.05
C GLU A 104 2.17 9.20 -16.49
N ASN A 105 3.17 9.41 -17.36
CA ASN A 105 4.59 9.54 -16.97
C ASN A 105 5.10 8.44 -16.02
N LEU A 106 4.62 7.19 -16.20
CA LEU A 106 4.80 6.06 -15.28
C LEU A 106 6.24 5.89 -14.76
N VAL A 107 7.23 5.84 -15.65
CA VAL A 107 8.64 5.62 -15.26
C VAL A 107 9.18 6.81 -14.47
N HIS A 108 8.83 8.04 -14.83
CA HIS A 108 9.27 9.23 -14.13
C HIS A 108 8.69 9.28 -12.70
N ASN A 109 7.37 9.10 -12.58
CA ASN A 109 6.68 9.11 -11.29
C ASN A 109 7.14 7.97 -10.38
N ALA A 110 7.29 6.76 -10.94
CA ALA A 110 7.80 5.61 -10.22
C ALA A 110 9.25 5.82 -9.73
N SER A 111 10.15 6.31 -10.59
CA SER A 111 11.54 6.62 -10.22
C SER A 111 11.64 7.72 -9.16
N LYS A 112 10.77 8.73 -9.23
CA LYS A 112 10.67 9.77 -8.19
C LYS A 112 10.24 9.16 -6.86
N LYS A 113 9.18 8.34 -6.85
CA LYS A 113 8.69 7.63 -5.65
C LYS A 113 9.75 6.68 -5.09
N LEU A 114 10.48 5.96 -5.94
CA LEU A 114 11.58 5.09 -5.53
C LEU A 114 12.64 5.85 -4.72
N LYS A 115 13.08 7.01 -5.22
CA LYS A 115 14.08 7.85 -4.55
C LYS A 115 13.53 8.47 -3.27
N GLU A 116 12.35 9.08 -3.32
CA GLU A 116 11.74 9.75 -2.17
C GLU A 116 11.45 8.79 -1.01
N LYS A 117 11.10 7.55 -1.30
CA LYS A 117 10.76 6.52 -0.30
C LYS A 117 11.93 5.59 0.02
N ASN A 118 13.12 5.83 -0.53
CA ASN A 118 14.31 5.00 -0.30
C ASN A 118 14.07 3.49 -0.61
N LEU A 119 13.40 3.20 -1.72
CA LEU A 119 13.11 1.81 -2.14
C LEU A 119 14.30 1.20 -2.86
N ASP A 120 14.44 -0.12 -2.79
CA ASP A 120 15.35 -0.87 -3.66
C ASP A 120 14.71 -1.15 -5.01
N LEU A 121 13.41 -1.43 -4.99
CA LEU A 121 12.62 -1.79 -6.16
C LEU A 121 11.27 -1.09 -6.12
N ILE A 122 10.77 -0.70 -7.28
CA ILE A 122 9.38 -0.30 -7.45
C ILE A 122 8.77 -1.04 -8.63
N ILE A 123 7.57 -1.59 -8.40
CA ILE A 123 6.75 -2.21 -9.43
C ILE A 123 5.81 -1.13 -9.96
N ALA A 124 5.97 -0.77 -11.23
CA ALA A 124 5.24 0.31 -11.88
C ALA A 124 4.25 -0.25 -12.90
N ASN A 125 2.95 -0.11 -12.62
CA ASN A 125 1.85 -0.60 -13.43
C ASN A 125 1.24 0.52 -14.27
N ASP A 126 1.14 0.31 -15.58
CA ASP A 126 0.43 1.22 -16.49
C ASP A 126 -1.06 0.87 -16.50
N LEU A 127 -1.89 1.75 -15.93
CA LEU A 127 -3.33 1.51 -15.82
C LEU A 127 -4.07 1.68 -17.15
N LEU A 128 -3.47 2.33 -18.15
CA LEU A 128 -4.07 2.59 -19.47
C LEU A 128 -3.64 1.56 -20.52
N ALA A 129 -2.75 0.63 -20.18
CA ALA A 129 -2.29 -0.41 -21.10
C ALA A 129 -3.47 -1.24 -21.61
N LYS A 130 -3.67 -1.26 -22.94
CA LYS A 130 -4.73 -2.04 -23.59
C LYS A 130 -4.61 -3.51 -23.19
N GLY A 131 -5.66 -4.04 -22.56
CA GLY A 131 -5.72 -5.42 -22.08
C GLY A 131 -5.03 -5.67 -20.74
N ALA A 132 -4.43 -4.67 -20.10
CA ALA A 132 -3.75 -4.77 -18.81
C ALA A 132 -4.24 -3.76 -17.74
N GLY A 133 -5.27 -2.97 -18.06
CA GLY A 133 -5.91 -2.02 -17.14
C GLY A 133 -6.88 -2.67 -16.15
N PHE A 134 -7.45 -1.85 -15.26
CA PHE A 134 -8.41 -2.27 -14.22
C PHE A 134 -9.47 -3.25 -14.75
N GLY A 135 -9.63 -4.40 -14.07
CA GLY A 135 -10.64 -5.41 -14.41
C GLY A 135 -10.21 -6.50 -15.40
N SER A 136 -8.93 -6.54 -15.80
CA SER A 136 -8.35 -7.62 -16.62
C SER A 136 -7.52 -8.59 -15.76
N ASP A 137 -7.51 -9.88 -16.13
CA ASP A 137 -6.62 -10.90 -15.54
C ASP A 137 -5.17 -10.79 -16.03
N LYS A 138 -4.91 -9.93 -17.01
CA LYS A 138 -3.57 -9.63 -17.52
C LYS A 138 -3.07 -8.34 -16.91
N ASN A 139 -1.78 -8.30 -16.58
CA ASN A 139 -1.13 -7.12 -16.02
C ASN A 139 0.24 -6.94 -16.66
N THR A 140 0.61 -5.70 -16.97
CA THR A 140 1.92 -5.33 -17.46
C THR A 140 2.56 -4.40 -16.43
N ALA A 141 3.72 -4.79 -15.93
CA ALA A 141 4.46 -4.01 -14.96
C ALA A 141 5.91 -3.81 -15.41
N LYS A 142 6.46 -2.64 -15.12
CA LYS A 142 7.89 -2.37 -15.18
C LYS A 142 8.47 -2.51 -13.79
N ILE A 143 9.63 -3.15 -13.68
CA ILE A 143 10.39 -3.22 -12.44
C ILE A 143 11.54 -2.24 -12.60
N ILE A 144 11.63 -1.27 -11.68
CA ILE A 144 12.67 -0.26 -11.68
C ILE A 144 13.45 -0.43 -10.38
N ASP A 145 14.76 -0.52 -10.47
CA ASP A 145 15.65 -0.55 -9.29
C ASP A 145 16.24 0.83 -8.99
N ASN A 146 17.06 0.92 -7.94
CA ASN A 146 17.67 2.19 -7.54
C ASN A 146 18.80 2.68 -8.45
N LYS A 147 19.20 1.91 -9.46
CA LYS A 147 20.18 2.28 -10.49
C LYS A 147 19.51 2.75 -11.78
N GLY A 148 18.22 2.45 -11.98
CA GLY A 148 17.40 2.90 -13.11
C GLY A 148 17.15 1.80 -14.14
#